data_AF-A0A3M1SKW9-F1
#
_entry.id   AF-A0A3M1SKW9-F1
#
_cell.length_a   1.000
_cell.length_b   1.000
_cell.length_c   1.000
_cell.angle_alpha   90.00
_cell.angle_beta   90.00
_cell.angle_gamma   90.00
#
_symmetry.space_group_name_H-M   'P 1'
#
loop_
_entity.id
_entity.type
_entity.pdbx_description
1 polymer ?
#
loop_
_entity_poly.entity_id
_entity_poly.type
_entity_poly.pdbx_seq_one_letter_code
_entity_poly.pdbx_strand_id
1 'polypeptide(L)'
;MRIWFFCFLLSTMLVAPSVVFGSGAHDSLSCTGCHSIHDAQGNLIFAVKPNAVDKNPLTGKSYGGITALCLGCHDSVEKGGMGVKPIYAHKSHPFGINKINNKVANVPKDLLREGRFECVSCHDPHPSNPNYKYLRIDTKNGSRMESFCSLCHPAKTDPKSRVGMDSVFTSMDETKVSR
;
A
#
# COMPACT_ATOMS: atom_id res chain seq x y z
N MET A 1 29.63 14.21 -50.84
CA MET A 1 28.21 14.30 -50.40
C MET A 1 27.63 12.99 -49.81
N ARG A 2 28.24 11.80 -50.01
CA ARG A 2 27.72 10.51 -49.51
C ARG A 2 28.19 10.09 -48.10
N ILE A 3 29.22 10.74 -47.56
CA ILE A 3 29.80 10.37 -46.24
C ILE A 3 29.07 11.08 -45.08
N TRP A 4 28.60 12.30 -45.29
CA TRP A 4 27.86 13.06 -44.27
C TRP A 4 26.46 12.49 -44.00
N PHE A 5 25.81 11.92 -45.02
CA PHE A 5 24.52 11.23 -44.86
C PHE A 5 24.64 9.95 -44.02
N PHE A 6 25.77 9.23 -44.12
CA PHE A 6 25.99 8.01 -43.35
C PHE A 6 26.29 8.27 -41.87
N CYS A 7 26.99 9.36 -41.54
CA CYS A 7 27.21 9.75 -40.14
C CYS A 7 25.94 10.25 -39.45
N PHE A 8 25.05 10.93 -40.18
CA PHE A 8 23.78 11.40 -39.61
C PHE A 8 22.81 10.24 -39.32
N LEU A 9 22.73 9.25 -40.23
CA LEU A 9 21.93 8.04 -40.05
C LEU A 9 22.42 7.14 -38.89
N LEU A 10 23.73 7.05 -38.70
CA LEU A 10 24.31 6.27 -37.59
C LEU A 10 24.12 6.97 -36.23
N SER A 11 24.15 8.30 -36.20
CA SER A 11 23.89 9.07 -34.97
C SER A 11 22.42 9.00 -34.55
N THR A 12 21.47 8.94 -35.51
CA THR A 12 20.04 8.75 -35.19
C THR A 12 19.70 7.34 -34.70
N MET A 13 20.44 6.30 -35.11
CA MET A 13 20.21 4.92 -34.62
C MET A 13 20.79 4.64 -33.23
N LEU A 14 21.74 5.45 -32.75
CA LEU A 14 22.37 5.25 -31.43
C LEU A 14 21.72 6.05 -30.29
N VAL A 15 20.88 7.05 -30.60
CA VAL A 15 20.18 7.85 -29.57
C VAL A 15 18.77 7.30 -29.27
N ALA A 16 18.21 6.47 -30.15
CA ALA A 16 16.88 5.90 -30.00
C ALA A 16 16.71 4.82 -28.89
N PRO A 17 17.74 4.04 -28.45
CA PRO A 17 17.51 3.06 -27.39
C PRO A 17 17.38 3.70 -25.98
N SER A 18 17.89 4.92 -25.79
CA SER A 18 18.00 5.53 -24.46
C SER A 18 16.70 6.14 -23.95
N VAL A 19 15.71 6.36 -24.82
CA VAL A 19 14.39 6.87 -24.42
C VAL A 19 13.37 5.77 -24.13
N VAL A 20 13.70 4.50 -24.37
CA VAL A 20 12.82 3.34 -24.09
C VAL A 20 13.03 2.76 -22.69
N PHE A 21 14.12 3.13 -22.00
CA PHE A 21 14.37 2.75 -20.60
C PHE A 21 14.08 3.88 -19.59
N GLY A 22 13.48 4.99 -20.04
CA GLY A 22 13.14 6.16 -19.21
C GLY A 22 11.77 6.11 -18.52
N SER A 23 10.95 5.10 -18.80
CA SER A 23 9.81 4.76 -17.94
C SER A 23 10.31 3.77 -16.89
N GLY A 24 10.56 4.24 -15.67
CA GLY A 24 10.62 3.35 -14.52
C GLY A 24 9.37 2.46 -14.53
N ALA A 25 9.56 1.15 -14.35
CA ALA A 25 8.48 0.18 -14.41
C ALA A 25 7.36 0.54 -13.40
N HIS A 26 6.26 1.12 -13.88
CA HIS A 26 4.91 0.95 -13.35
C HIS A 26 4.69 1.09 -11.82
N ASP A 27 5.38 1.99 -11.12
CA ASP A 27 5.07 2.29 -9.70
C ASP A 27 3.76 3.09 -9.53
N SER A 28 3.09 3.48 -10.61
CA SER A 28 1.76 4.10 -10.58
C SER A 28 0.68 3.05 -10.79
N LEU A 29 0.21 2.46 -9.69
CA LEU A 29 -1.14 1.89 -9.69
C LEU A 29 -2.10 3.07 -9.94
N SER A 30 -2.54 3.26 -11.18
CA SER A 30 -3.62 4.20 -11.49
C SER A 30 -4.87 3.78 -10.72
N CYS A 31 -5.89 4.64 -10.64
CA CYS A 31 -7.18 4.33 -10.04
C CYS A 31 -7.70 2.94 -10.48
N THR A 32 -7.40 2.55 -11.72
CA THR A 32 -7.82 1.30 -12.34
C THR A 32 -7.12 0.02 -11.86
N GLY A 33 -6.03 0.13 -11.09
CA GLY A 33 -5.37 -1.07 -10.54
C GLY A 33 -6.04 -1.59 -9.26
N CYS A 34 -6.76 -0.72 -8.54
CA CYS A 34 -7.64 -1.14 -7.45
C CYS A 34 -9.12 -1.15 -7.86
N HIS A 35 -9.54 -0.27 -8.77
CA HIS A 35 -10.92 -0.14 -9.20
C HIS A 35 -11.13 -0.56 -10.66
N SER A 36 -12.26 -1.16 -11.00
CA SER A 36 -12.66 -1.53 -12.35
C SER A 36 -14.08 -1.03 -12.62
N ILE A 37 -14.23 -0.16 -13.60
CA ILE A 37 -15.54 0.46 -13.94
C ILE A 37 -16.42 -0.52 -14.71
N HIS A 38 -15.81 -1.43 -15.50
CA HIS A 38 -16.53 -2.36 -16.37
C HIS A 38 -16.48 -3.82 -15.89
N ASP A 39 -15.57 -4.16 -14.98
CA ASP A 39 -15.37 -5.54 -14.52
C ASP A 39 -15.06 -5.55 -13.01
N ALA A 40 -15.90 -4.88 -12.23
CA ALA A 40 -15.79 -4.88 -10.78
C ALA A 40 -16.07 -6.30 -10.24
N GLN A 41 -15.17 -6.78 -9.39
CA GLN A 41 -15.31 -8.08 -8.72
C GLN A 41 -15.68 -7.95 -7.24
N GLY A 42 -15.57 -6.74 -6.67
CA GLY A 42 -16.00 -6.41 -5.31
C GLY A 42 -16.93 -5.20 -5.27
N ASN A 43 -17.37 -4.84 -4.07
CA ASN A 43 -18.15 -3.61 -3.84
C ASN A 43 -17.34 -2.36 -4.23
N LEU A 44 -18.00 -1.21 -4.40
CA LEU A 44 -17.32 0.06 -4.69
C LEU A 44 -16.30 -0.04 -5.86
N ILE A 45 -16.73 -0.71 -6.92
CA ILE A 45 -15.95 -0.94 -8.14
C ILE A 45 -14.58 -1.60 -7.92
N PHE A 46 -14.33 -2.37 -6.86
CA PHE A 46 -13.03 -3.03 -6.70
C PHE A 46 -12.75 -4.05 -7.82
N ALA A 47 -11.54 -4.02 -8.38
CA ALA A 47 -11.08 -4.89 -9.47
C ALA A 47 -10.82 -6.34 -9.02
N VAL A 48 -10.85 -6.62 -7.72
CA VAL A 48 -10.53 -7.92 -7.13
C VAL A 48 -11.62 -8.38 -6.17
N LYS A 49 -11.85 -9.70 -6.11
CA LYS A 49 -12.72 -10.29 -5.09
C LYS A 49 -12.03 -10.24 -3.72
N PRO A 50 -12.77 -9.95 -2.63
CA PRO A 50 -12.23 -10.12 -1.29
C PRO A 50 -11.76 -11.57 -1.07
N ASN A 51 -10.52 -11.75 -0.62
CA ASN A 51 -10.00 -13.05 -0.21
C ASN A 51 -10.52 -13.39 1.20
N ALA A 52 -11.50 -14.30 1.25
CA ALA A 52 -12.03 -14.89 2.48
C ALA A 52 -11.53 -16.33 2.73
N VAL A 53 -10.63 -16.84 1.89
CA VAL A 53 -10.08 -18.20 1.96
C VAL A 53 -9.04 -18.30 3.06
N ASP A 54 -8.07 -17.38 3.09
CA ASP A 54 -7.07 -17.37 4.15
C ASP A 54 -7.66 -16.97 5.50
N LYS A 55 -7.10 -17.56 6.56
CA LYS A 55 -7.50 -17.31 7.93
C LYS A 55 -6.41 -16.55 8.66
N ASN A 56 -6.83 -15.57 9.43
CA ASN A 56 -5.93 -14.82 10.29
C ASN A 56 -5.34 -15.76 11.36
N PRO A 57 -4.01 -15.93 11.42
CA PRO A 57 -3.38 -16.87 12.35
C PRO A 57 -3.58 -16.49 13.83
N LEU A 58 -3.87 -15.23 14.14
CA LEU A 58 -4.11 -14.77 15.51
C LEU A 58 -5.56 -15.01 15.96
N THR A 59 -6.53 -14.99 15.04
CA THR A 59 -7.96 -15.06 15.40
C THR A 59 -8.63 -16.35 14.94
N GLY A 60 -8.02 -17.09 14.01
CA GLY A 60 -8.58 -18.27 13.36
C GLY A 60 -9.75 -17.99 12.41
N LYS A 61 -10.13 -16.72 12.23
CA LYS A 61 -11.25 -16.31 11.36
C LYS A 61 -10.74 -15.92 9.98
N SER A 62 -11.57 -16.11 8.96
CA SER A 62 -11.32 -15.56 7.63
C SER A 62 -11.13 -14.05 7.70
N TYR A 63 -10.27 -13.50 6.83
CA TYR A 63 -10.15 -12.06 6.67
C TYR A 63 -11.46 -11.45 6.16
N GLY A 64 -11.69 -10.19 6.50
CA GLY A 64 -12.89 -9.43 6.11
C GLY A 64 -12.55 -7.96 5.93
N GLY A 65 -13.58 -7.16 5.65
CA GLY A 65 -13.42 -5.71 5.41
C GLY A 65 -12.43 -5.42 4.29
N ILE A 66 -11.74 -4.29 4.41
CA ILE A 66 -10.73 -3.86 3.42
C ILE A 66 -9.52 -4.79 3.36
N THR A 67 -9.16 -5.47 4.44
CA THR A 67 -8.03 -6.41 4.43
C THR A 67 -8.29 -7.60 3.51
N ALA A 68 -9.51 -8.12 3.45
CA ALA A 68 -9.84 -9.18 2.49
C ALA A 68 -9.65 -8.72 1.04
N LEU A 69 -10.01 -7.46 0.73
CA LEU A 69 -9.77 -6.88 -0.60
C LEU A 69 -8.27 -6.78 -0.92
N CYS A 70 -7.46 -6.27 0.01
CA CYS A 70 -6.01 -6.20 -0.17
C CYS A 70 -5.40 -7.59 -0.42
N LEU A 71 -5.82 -8.59 0.36
CA LEU A 71 -5.37 -9.97 0.25
C LEU A 71 -5.87 -10.69 -1.00
N GLY A 72 -6.91 -10.17 -1.66
CA GLY A 72 -7.30 -10.60 -3.01
C GLY A 72 -6.11 -10.56 -3.97
N CYS A 73 -5.25 -9.55 -3.85
CA CYS A 73 -4.02 -9.44 -4.64
C CYS A 73 -2.76 -9.86 -3.87
N HIS A 74 -2.63 -9.40 -2.62
CA HIS A 74 -1.41 -9.48 -1.81
C HIS A 74 -1.29 -10.74 -0.95
N ASP A 75 -2.17 -11.73 -1.12
CA ASP A 75 -1.93 -13.06 -0.58
C ASP A 75 -1.34 -13.99 -1.64
N SER A 76 -0.81 -15.13 -1.21
CA SER A 76 -0.31 -16.16 -2.12
C SER A 76 -1.46 -16.83 -2.88
N VAL A 77 -1.15 -17.42 -4.04
CA VAL A 77 -2.16 -18.10 -4.88
C VAL A 77 -2.77 -19.29 -4.14
N GLU A 78 -1.95 -20.00 -3.36
CA GLU A 78 -2.37 -21.14 -2.55
C GLU A 78 -3.37 -20.75 -1.44
N LYS A 79 -3.37 -19.47 -1.07
CA LYS A 79 -4.24 -18.88 -0.03
C LYS A 79 -5.40 -18.06 -0.60
N GLY A 80 -5.62 -18.12 -1.92
CA GLY A 80 -6.73 -17.45 -2.60
C GLY A 80 -6.45 -16.02 -3.04
N GLY A 81 -5.20 -15.54 -2.95
CA GLY A 81 -4.77 -14.28 -3.54
C GLY A 81 -4.25 -14.43 -4.97
N MET A 82 -3.83 -13.32 -5.59
CA MET A 82 -3.22 -13.33 -6.93
C MET A 82 -1.69 -13.45 -6.91
N GLY A 83 -1.06 -13.48 -5.73
CA GLY A 83 0.41 -13.56 -5.61
C GLY A 83 1.14 -12.27 -5.98
N VAL A 84 0.47 -11.12 -5.97
CA VAL A 84 1.10 -9.82 -6.27
C VAL A 84 1.86 -9.35 -5.04
N LYS A 85 3.19 -9.49 -5.03
CA LYS A 85 4.05 -9.14 -3.87
C LYS A 85 3.44 -9.71 -2.57
N PRO A 86 3.33 -11.05 -2.45
CA PRO A 86 2.53 -11.68 -1.42
C PRO A 86 3.08 -11.37 -0.02
N ILE A 87 2.16 -11.16 0.93
CA ILE A 87 2.48 -10.89 2.33
C ILE A 87 2.11 -12.10 3.18
N TYR A 88 2.95 -12.40 4.17
CA TYR A 88 2.76 -13.56 5.03
C TYR A 88 2.45 -13.09 6.45
N ALA A 89 1.22 -13.31 6.91
CA ALA A 89 0.74 -12.82 8.21
C ALA A 89 1.65 -13.18 9.40
N HIS A 90 2.27 -14.37 9.39
CA HIS A 90 3.18 -14.83 10.45
C HIS A 90 4.55 -14.12 10.47
N LYS A 91 4.89 -13.33 9.43
CA LYS A 91 6.12 -12.51 9.33
C LYS A 91 5.83 -11.01 9.30
N SER A 92 4.57 -10.62 9.39
CA SER A 92 4.13 -9.23 9.27
C SER A 92 3.63 -8.69 10.60
N HIS A 93 3.45 -7.37 10.67
CA HIS A 93 2.66 -6.79 11.77
C HIS A 93 1.25 -7.41 11.80
N PRO A 94 0.63 -7.57 12.97
CA PRO A 94 -0.76 -8.00 13.06
C PRO A 94 -1.67 -7.08 12.22
N PHE A 95 -2.60 -7.66 11.46
CA PHE A 95 -3.65 -6.94 10.71
C PHE A 95 -4.91 -7.81 10.67
N GLY A 96 -6.05 -7.25 10.27
CA GLY A 96 -7.32 -7.99 10.25
C GLY A 96 -7.82 -8.34 11.65
N ILE A 97 -7.51 -7.51 12.65
CA ILE A 97 -7.85 -7.75 14.06
C ILE A 97 -8.75 -6.64 14.60
N ASN A 98 -9.64 -7.00 15.53
CA ASN A 98 -10.56 -6.07 16.21
C ASN A 98 -10.16 -5.78 17.67
N LYS A 99 -9.11 -6.44 18.17
CA LYS A 99 -8.62 -6.28 19.54
C LYS A 99 -7.14 -5.95 19.53
N ILE A 100 -6.83 -4.72 19.88
CA ILE A 100 -5.46 -4.23 20.02
C ILE A 100 -5.01 -4.42 21.47
N ASN A 101 -3.79 -4.90 21.66
CA ASN A 101 -3.18 -4.96 22.98
C ASN A 101 -2.47 -3.64 23.30
N ASN A 102 -3.14 -2.78 24.07
CA ASN A 102 -2.62 -1.46 24.45
C ASN A 102 -1.34 -1.50 25.30
N LYS A 103 -0.96 -2.67 25.84
CA LYS A 103 0.35 -2.86 26.50
C LYS A 103 1.50 -3.00 25.49
N VAL A 104 1.19 -3.32 24.23
CA VAL A 104 2.16 -3.53 23.15
C VAL A 104 2.22 -2.31 22.24
N ALA A 105 1.06 -1.78 21.83
CA ALA A 105 0.93 -0.65 20.92
C ALA A 105 -0.25 0.23 21.32
N ASN A 106 -0.06 1.55 21.34
CA ASN A 106 -1.15 2.52 21.49
C ASN A 106 -1.56 3.02 20.10
N VAL A 107 -2.46 2.30 19.42
CA VAL A 107 -2.90 2.67 18.07
C VAL A 107 -3.95 3.78 18.14
N PRO A 108 -3.75 4.94 17.49
CA PRO A 108 -4.76 6.00 17.40
C PRO A 108 -6.06 5.48 16.78
N LYS A 109 -7.21 5.89 17.34
CA LYS A 109 -8.54 5.44 16.88
C LYS A 109 -8.81 5.85 15.43
N ASP A 110 -8.29 6.99 14.99
CA ASP A 110 -8.44 7.49 13.62
C ASP A 110 -7.75 6.60 12.57
N LEU A 111 -6.81 5.75 13.00
CA LEU A 111 -6.19 4.76 12.13
C LEU A 111 -6.99 3.45 12.06
N LEU A 112 -8.03 3.28 12.88
CA LEU A 112 -8.84 2.06 12.87
C LEU A 112 -10.00 2.20 11.88
N ARG A 113 -10.18 1.19 11.04
CA ARG A 113 -11.34 1.12 10.14
C ARG A 113 -12.44 0.35 10.85
N GLU A 114 -13.53 1.02 11.20
CA GLU A 114 -14.64 0.39 11.95
C GLU A 114 -14.18 -0.29 13.25
N GLY A 115 -13.21 0.32 13.93
CA GLY A 115 -12.59 -0.23 15.14
C GLY A 115 -11.63 -1.40 14.90
N ARG A 116 -11.36 -1.76 13.64
CA ARG A 116 -10.43 -2.82 13.25
C ARG A 116 -9.08 -2.25 12.82
N PHE A 117 -8.01 -2.95 13.18
CA PHE A 117 -6.66 -2.68 12.71
C PHE A 117 -6.44 -3.43 11.40
N GLU A 118 -6.45 -2.70 10.30
CA GLU A 118 -6.46 -3.22 8.93
C GLU A 118 -5.20 -2.79 8.18
N CYS A 119 -5.02 -3.29 6.95
CA CYS A 119 -3.92 -2.83 6.08
C CYS A 119 -3.90 -1.30 5.96
N VAL A 120 -5.09 -0.71 5.85
CA VAL A 120 -5.26 0.74 5.72
C VAL A 120 -5.01 1.50 7.02
N SER A 121 -4.76 0.85 8.15
CA SER A 121 -4.30 1.55 9.36
C SER A 121 -2.88 2.09 9.21
N CYS A 122 -2.10 1.48 8.31
CA CYS A 122 -0.72 1.84 8.00
C CYS A 122 -0.59 2.45 6.60
N HIS A 123 -1.38 1.93 5.65
CA HIS A 123 -1.32 2.30 4.24
C HIS A 123 -2.51 3.21 3.86
N ASP A 124 -2.24 4.24 3.08
CA ASP A 124 -3.26 5.07 2.46
C ASP A 124 -2.93 5.16 0.96
N PRO A 125 -3.56 4.35 0.09
CA PRO A 125 -3.30 4.38 -1.33
C PRO A 125 -3.89 5.61 -2.05
N HIS A 126 -4.81 6.37 -1.45
CA HIS A 126 -5.51 7.44 -2.17
C HIS A 126 -4.74 8.77 -2.19
N PRO A 127 -4.86 9.56 -3.28
CA PRO A 127 -5.31 9.15 -4.61
C PRO A 127 -4.25 8.31 -5.37
N SER A 128 -2.99 8.43 -4.95
CA SER A 128 -1.83 7.62 -5.34
C SER A 128 -0.69 8.09 -4.44
N ASN A 129 -0.84 7.88 -3.13
CA ASN A 129 0.09 8.41 -2.13
C ASN A 129 1.53 8.00 -2.45
N PRO A 130 2.45 8.95 -2.71
CA PRO A 130 3.81 8.64 -3.15
C PRO A 130 4.73 8.21 -2.01
N ASN A 131 4.24 8.24 -0.77
CA ASN A 131 5.03 7.79 0.37
C ASN A 131 5.45 6.34 0.18
N TYR A 132 6.57 5.98 0.83
CA TYR A 132 7.14 4.65 0.78
C TYR A 132 6.06 3.57 0.97
N LYS A 133 5.76 2.83 -0.10
CA LYS A 133 4.71 1.80 -0.12
C LYS A 133 3.36 2.30 0.43
N TYR A 134 2.93 3.50 0.06
CA TYR A 134 1.68 4.12 0.51
C TYR A 134 1.57 4.34 2.02
N LEU A 135 2.67 4.40 2.77
CA LEU A 135 2.58 4.63 4.21
C LEU A 135 1.89 5.97 4.53
N ARG A 136 1.13 5.98 5.62
CA ARG A 136 0.43 7.15 6.13
C ARG A 136 1.34 8.26 6.66
N ILE A 137 2.65 8.04 6.73
CA ILE A 137 3.67 9.02 7.09
C ILE A 137 4.76 9.02 6.01
N ASP A 138 5.26 10.20 5.66
CA ASP A 138 6.46 10.33 4.82
C ASP A 138 7.71 9.90 5.60
N THR A 139 8.10 8.64 5.39
CA THR A 139 9.31 8.05 5.95
C THR A 139 10.58 8.36 5.14
N LYS A 140 10.55 9.28 4.16
CA LYS A 140 11.66 9.58 3.26
C LYS A 140 12.26 8.30 2.66
N ASN A 141 11.42 7.58 1.93
CA ASN A 141 11.77 6.28 1.31
C ASN A 141 12.29 5.25 2.32
N GLY A 142 11.77 5.27 3.54
CA GLY A 142 12.13 4.33 4.62
C GLY A 142 13.27 4.79 5.52
N SER A 143 14.02 5.85 5.18
CA SER A 143 15.13 6.36 6.01
C SER A 143 14.68 6.93 7.36
N ARG A 144 13.42 7.36 7.48
CA ARG A 144 12.78 7.84 8.70
C ARG A 144 11.63 6.92 9.14
N MET A 145 11.83 5.60 9.05
CA MET A 145 10.81 4.62 9.46
C MET A 145 10.40 4.77 10.93
N GLU A 146 11.33 5.22 11.77
CA GLU A 146 11.08 5.41 13.20
C GLU A 146 9.91 6.38 13.48
N SER A 147 9.78 7.44 12.68
CA SER A 147 8.65 8.37 12.78
C SER A 147 7.32 7.66 12.54
N PHE A 148 7.26 6.76 11.56
CA PHE A 148 6.05 5.96 11.33
C PHE A 148 5.76 5.00 12.51
N CYS A 149 6.77 4.29 13.00
CA CYS A 149 6.62 3.37 14.13
C CYS A 149 6.15 4.09 15.42
N SER A 150 6.60 5.34 15.61
CA SER A 150 6.32 6.14 16.80
C SER A 150 4.83 6.43 17.01
N LEU A 151 4.02 6.42 15.94
CA LEU A 151 2.58 6.64 16.00
C LEU A 151 1.87 5.66 16.93
N CYS A 152 2.35 4.41 16.97
CA CYS A 152 1.77 3.35 17.78
C CYS A 152 2.70 2.88 18.90
N HIS A 153 4.01 3.03 18.73
CA HIS A 153 5.03 2.54 19.65
C HIS A 153 5.97 3.66 20.13
N PRO A 154 5.48 4.76 20.75
CA PRO A 154 6.33 5.89 21.14
C PRO A 154 7.39 5.53 22.19
N ALA A 155 7.17 4.47 22.98
CA ALA A 155 8.12 3.95 23.94
C ALA A 155 9.26 3.13 23.30
N LYS A 156 9.15 2.78 22.01
CA LYS A 156 10.16 2.01 21.25
C LYS A 156 10.94 2.89 20.25
N THR A 157 10.78 4.20 20.33
CA THR A 157 11.42 5.16 19.43
C THR A 157 12.09 6.27 20.22
N ASP A 158 13.11 6.88 19.61
CA ASP A 158 13.71 8.12 20.05
C ASP A 158 12.62 9.20 20.20
N PRO A 159 12.55 9.92 21.33
CA PRO A 159 11.65 11.06 21.48
C PRO A 159 11.69 12.09 20.34
N LYS A 160 12.83 12.28 19.69
CA LYS A 160 13.03 13.25 18.59
C LYS A 160 12.42 12.80 17.26
N SER A 161 12.23 11.51 17.05
CA SER A 161 11.62 10.99 15.82
C SER A 161 10.11 10.91 15.88
N ARG A 162 9.51 11.16 17.06
CA ARG A 162 8.07 11.11 17.29
C ARG A 162 7.33 12.14 16.45
N VAL A 163 6.25 11.71 15.81
CA VAL A 163 5.35 12.57 15.03
C VAL A 163 3.93 12.48 15.57
N GLY A 164 3.15 13.54 15.35
CA GLY A 164 1.75 13.62 15.74
C GLY A 164 0.80 13.18 14.62
N MET A 165 -0.50 13.26 14.92
CA MET A 165 -1.57 12.93 13.99
C MET A 165 -1.71 13.91 12.82
N ASP A 166 -1.18 15.12 12.99
CA ASP A 166 -1.04 16.17 11.97
C ASP A 166 -0.13 15.75 10.81
N SER A 167 0.79 14.81 11.04
CA SER A 167 1.69 14.29 10.00
C SER A 167 1.08 13.15 9.18
N VAL A 168 -0.11 12.67 9.56
CA VAL A 168 -0.74 11.50 8.92
C VAL A 168 -1.59 11.87 7.72
N PHE A 169 -1.36 11.13 6.63
CA PHE A 169 -2.20 11.15 5.44
C PHE A 169 -3.52 10.42 5.75
N THR A 170 -4.64 11.12 5.54
CA THR A 170 -6.01 10.62 5.83
C THR A 170 -6.92 10.67 4.59
N SER A 171 -6.37 10.54 3.38
CA SER A 171 -7.13 10.60 2.12
C SER A 171 -8.13 9.46 1.96
N MET A 172 -7.89 8.32 2.62
CA MET A 172 -8.84 7.20 2.74
C MET A 172 -9.88 7.37 3.87
N ASP A 173 -10.02 8.55 4.47
CA ASP A 173 -11.02 8.78 5.51
C ASP A 173 -12.44 8.98 4.94
N GLU A 174 -13.07 7.87 4.58
CA GLU A 174 -14.45 7.83 4.07
C GLU A 174 -15.50 8.26 5.10
N THR A 175 -15.16 8.37 6.39
CA THR A 175 -16.11 8.83 7.43
C THR A 175 -16.49 10.30 7.26
N LYS A 176 -15.68 11.05 6.50
CA LYS A 176 -15.93 12.45 6.13
C LYS A 176 -16.77 12.60 4.86
N VAL A 177 -16.95 11.53 4.09
CA VAL A 177 -17.68 11.54 2.81
C VAL A 177 -19.16 11.20 3.00
N SER A 178 -19.53 10.51 4.08
CA SER A 178 -20.91 10.11 4.38
C SER A 178 -21.72 11.16 5.15
N ARG A 179 -21.59 12.46 4.84
CA ARG A 179 -22.45 13.53 5.36
C ARG A 179 -23.28 14.16 4.26
#